data_AF-A0A7C7L7I1-F1
#
_entry.id   AF-A0A7C7L7I1-F1
#
_cell.length_a   1.000
_cell.length_b   1.000
_cell.length_c   1.000
_cell.angle_alpha   90.00
_cell.angle_beta   90.00
_cell.angle_gamma   90.00
#
_symmetry.space_group_name_H-M   'P 1'
#
loop_
_entity.id
_entity.type
_entity.pdbx_description
1 polymer ?
#
loop_
_entity_poly.entity_id
_entity_poly.type
_entity_poly.pdbx_seq_one_letter_code
_entity_poly.pdbx_strand_id
1 'polypeptide(L)'
;MPHKLLYLSRADVEAVGPPMGRIVELLEEAFREKGMGRVEMPPKPGVHPRPDAFIHAMPAYIPATGAVGVKWVSGYPENPKRGLPYIGGLIILNDPDTGLPCCVMDATWVTAKRTGAASALAAKYLARMDSETMGVLGCGVQGRVHVEAMRELFPIKKIYAYDIDPEALRRYAEEVEGQFGVEV
;
A
#
# COMPACT_ATOMS: atom_id res chain seq x y z
N MET A 1 26.57 18.24 -14.28
CA MET A 1 25.43 19.03 -13.74
C MET A 1 25.34 18.76 -12.25
N PRO A 2 24.90 19.72 -11.41
CA PRO A 2 24.72 19.44 -9.98
C PRO A 2 23.65 18.36 -9.80
N HIS A 3 23.94 17.38 -8.95
CA HIS A 3 23.00 16.32 -8.59
C HIS A 3 21.78 16.93 -7.87
N LYS A 4 20.59 16.78 -8.45
CA LYS A 4 19.33 17.32 -7.92
C LYS A 4 18.50 16.20 -7.31
N LEU A 5 18.14 16.35 -6.03
CA LEU A 5 17.22 15.46 -5.34
C LEU A 5 15.77 15.92 -5.53
N LEU A 6 14.91 15.06 -6.05
CA LEU A 6 13.47 15.34 -6.14
C LEU A 6 12.79 14.97 -4.81
N TYR A 7 12.11 15.94 -4.19
CA TYR A 7 11.22 15.66 -3.07
C TYR A 7 9.76 15.66 -3.54
N LEU A 8 9.02 14.60 -3.24
CA LEU A 8 7.58 14.49 -3.50
C LEU A 8 6.83 14.39 -2.17
N SER A 9 6.08 15.43 -1.85
CA SER A 9 5.17 15.41 -0.71
C SER A 9 4.04 14.40 -0.91
N ARG A 10 3.27 14.14 0.13
CA ARG A 10 2.06 13.31 0.03
C ARG A 10 1.11 13.82 -1.06
N ALA A 11 0.91 15.13 -1.15
CA ALA A 11 0.07 15.74 -2.17
C ALA A 11 0.61 15.50 -3.59
N ASP A 12 1.93 15.58 -3.78
CA ASP A 12 2.56 15.31 -5.08
C ASP A 12 2.39 13.83 -5.48
N VAL A 13 2.58 12.90 -4.53
CA VAL A 13 2.38 11.47 -4.76
C VAL A 13 0.92 11.15 -5.08
N GLU A 14 -0.02 11.71 -4.31
CA GLU A 14 -1.46 11.55 -4.53
C GLU A 14 -1.92 12.13 -5.87
N ALA A 15 -1.32 13.24 -6.32
CA ALA A 15 -1.63 13.88 -7.59
C ALA A 15 -1.20 13.04 -8.82
N VAL A 16 -0.15 12.23 -8.70
CA VAL A 16 0.24 11.28 -9.77
C VAL A 16 -0.77 10.14 -9.87
N GLY A 17 -1.22 9.62 -8.73
CA GLY A 17 -2.39 8.75 -8.60
C GLY A 17 -2.61 7.70 -9.69
N PRO A 18 -1.66 6.77 -9.96
CA PRO A 18 -1.88 5.73 -10.97
C PRO A 18 -3.16 4.93 -10.67
N PRO A 19 -3.95 4.56 -11.71
CA PRO A 19 -5.15 3.76 -11.53
C PRO A 19 -4.86 2.44 -10.82
N MET A 20 -5.82 1.94 -10.04
CA MET A 20 -5.65 0.71 -9.25
C MET A 20 -5.23 -0.50 -10.12
N GLY A 21 -5.85 -0.68 -11.30
CA GLY A 21 -5.46 -1.72 -12.26
C GLY A 21 -3.98 -1.63 -12.67
N ARG A 22 -3.45 -0.42 -12.88
CA ARG A 22 -2.03 -0.22 -13.20
C ARG A 22 -1.12 -0.61 -12.03
N ILE A 23 -1.54 -0.35 -10.80
CA ILE A 23 -0.79 -0.77 -9.60
C ILE A 23 -0.76 -2.30 -9.48
N VAL A 24 -1.89 -2.96 -9.77
CA VAL A 24 -1.98 -4.44 -9.80
C VAL A 24 -1.02 -5.03 -10.84
N GLU A 25 -1.00 -4.48 -12.06
CA GLU A 25 -0.08 -4.93 -13.13
C GLU A 25 1.39 -4.80 -12.71
N LEU A 26 1.78 -3.65 -12.15
CA LEU A 26 3.15 -3.41 -11.69
C LEU A 26 3.55 -4.38 -10.56
N LEU A 27 2.62 -4.69 -9.65
CA LEU A 27 2.86 -5.69 -8.63
C LEU A 27 2.97 -7.10 -9.22
N GLU A 28 2.17 -7.44 -10.22
CA GLU A 28 2.22 -8.75 -10.89
C GLU A 28 3.58 -8.99 -11.55
N GLU A 29 4.14 -7.97 -12.20
CA GLU A 29 5.50 -7.99 -12.71
C GLU A 29 6.53 -8.15 -11.57
N ALA A 30 6.44 -7.34 -10.51
CA ALA A 30 7.37 -7.42 -9.38
C ALA A 30 7.33 -8.78 -8.66
N PHE A 31 6.15 -9.37 -8.48
CA PHE A 31 5.98 -10.70 -7.90
C PHE A 31 6.53 -11.80 -8.83
N ARG A 32 6.39 -11.65 -10.15
CA ARG A 32 7.00 -12.57 -11.12
C ARG A 32 8.52 -12.52 -11.05
N GLU A 33 9.12 -11.33 -11.07
CA GLU A 33 10.58 -11.16 -10.94
C GLU A 33 11.10 -11.74 -9.62
N LYS A 34 10.38 -11.48 -8.52
CA LYS A 34 10.65 -12.06 -7.19
C LYS A 34 10.59 -13.59 -7.23
N GLY A 35 9.53 -14.16 -7.81
CA GLY A 35 9.33 -15.61 -7.91
C GLY A 35 10.39 -16.31 -8.75
N MET A 36 10.98 -15.60 -9.72
CA MET A 36 12.08 -16.10 -10.53
C MET A 36 13.48 -15.84 -9.92
N GLY A 37 13.54 -15.33 -8.68
CA GLY A 37 14.81 -15.10 -7.98
C GLY A 37 15.64 -13.92 -8.51
N ARG A 38 15.03 -13.02 -9.28
CA ARG A 38 15.71 -11.89 -9.94
C ARG A 38 15.64 -10.58 -9.16
N VAL A 39 15.23 -10.62 -7.90
CA VAL A 39 15.06 -9.43 -7.05
C VAL A 39 15.94 -9.56 -5.82
N GLU A 40 16.70 -8.50 -5.51
CA GLU A 40 17.35 -8.37 -4.22
C GLU A 40 16.38 -7.71 -3.24
N MET A 41 16.06 -8.42 -2.16
CA MET A 41 15.14 -7.94 -1.13
C MET A 41 15.52 -8.63 0.18
N PRO A 42 16.51 -8.07 0.91
CA PRO A 42 16.94 -8.65 2.18
C PRO A 42 15.81 -8.61 3.21
N PRO A 43 15.97 -9.30 4.36
CA PRO A 43 15.04 -9.19 5.48
C PRO A 43 14.79 -7.72 5.84
N LYS A 44 13.60 -7.43 6.37
CA LYS A 44 13.22 -6.09 6.84
C LYS A 44 13.82 -5.83 8.24
N PRO A 45 14.96 -5.12 8.41
CA PRO A 45 15.44 -4.77 9.75
C PRO A 45 14.56 -3.69 10.38
N GLY A 46 14.55 -3.65 11.70
CA GLY A 46 13.68 -2.75 12.46
C GLY A 46 14.14 -2.43 13.87
N VAL A 47 13.60 -1.35 14.40
CA VAL A 47 13.65 -0.99 15.81
C VAL A 47 12.23 -0.85 16.36
N HIS A 48 12.07 -1.07 17.66
CA HIS A 48 10.77 -1.03 18.36
C HIS A 48 10.84 -0.05 19.53
N PRO A 49 10.80 1.27 19.28
CA PRO A 49 11.08 2.26 20.31
C PRO A 49 10.01 2.35 21.42
N ARG A 50 8.82 1.78 21.20
CA ARG A 50 7.69 1.75 22.13
C ARG A 50 6.95 0.41 22.00
N PRO A 51 6.16 -0.01 23.02
CA PRO A 51 5.28 -1.16 22.91
C PRO A 51 4.37 -1.04 21.68
N ASP A 52 4.23 -2.14 20.94
CA ASP A 52 3.38 -2.26 19.74
C ASP A 52 3.69 -1.25 18.62
N ALA A 53 4.82 -0.55 18.69
CA ALA A 53 5.29 0.37 17.67
C ALA A 53 6.53 -0.16 16.98
N PHE A 54 6.69 0.19 15.70
CA PHE A 54 7.85 -0.20 14.91
C PHE A 54 8.35 0.92 14.03
N ILE A 55 9.63 0.83 13.67
CA ILE A 55 10.21 1.55 12.53
C ILE A 55 11.07 0.55 11.77
N HIS A 56 10.80 0.39 10.47
CA HIS A 56 11.35 -0.66 9.63
C HIS A 56 11.97 -0.09 8.35
N ALA A 57 13.13 -0.62 7.96
CA ALA A 57 13.68 -0.43 6.62
C ALA A 57 13.31 -1.61 5.72
N MET A 58 12.83 -1.31 4.53
CA MET A 58 12.48 -2.29 3.50
C MET A 58 13.24 -1.97 2.22
N PRO A 59 14.55 -2.24 2.14
CA PRO A 59 15.32 -2.04 0.92
C PRO A 59 15.02 -3.13 -0.10
N ALA A 60 15.04 -2.76 -1.38
CA ALA A 60 14.90 -3.70 -2.49
C ALA A 60 15.54 -3.15 -3.76
N TYR A 61 15.95 -4.06 -4.65
CA TYR A 61 16.35 -3.76 -6.02
C TYR A 61 15.66 -4.74 -6.99
N ILE A 62 14.99 -4.18 -8.00
CA ILE A 62 14.35 -4.90 -9.09
C ILE A 62 15.09 -4.53 -10.40
N PRO A 63 16.02 -5.37 -10.88
CA PRO A 63 16.80 -5.10 -12.09
C PRO A 63 15.96 -4.82 -13.34
N ALA A 64 14.86 -5.54 -13.52
CA ALA A 64 13.98 -5.42 -14.69
C ALA A 64 13.42 -4.00 -14.89
N THR A 65 13.26 -3.24 -13.80
CA THR A 65 12.75 -1.86 -13.83
C THR A 65 13.81 -0.82 -13.45
N GLY A 66 15.03 -1.26 -13.10
CA GLY A 66 16.06 -0.40 -12.53
C GLY A 66 15.70 0.19 -11.16
N ALA A 67 14.59 -0.23 -10.54
CA ALA A 67 14.11 0.35 -9.29
C ALA A 67 14.94 -0.15 -8.10
N VAL A 68 15.79 0.72 -7.55
CA VAL A 68 16.55 0.49 -6.31
C VAL A 68 16.19 1.55 -5.28
N GLY A 69 15.98 1.13 -4.05
CA GLY A 69 15.64 2.07 -2.99
C GLY A 69 15.28 1.41 -1.66
N VAL A 70 14.75 2.22 -0.76
CA VAL A 70 14.31 1.79 0.56
C VAL A 70 13.02 2.49 0.96
N LYS A 71 12.08 1.73 1.51
CA LYS A 71 10.98 2.30 2.28
C LYS A 71 11.35 2.30 3.76
N TRP A 72 11.38 3.49 4.37
CA TRP A 72 11.51 3.68 5.80
C TRP A 72 10.14 4.00 6.39
N VAL A 73 9.54 3.00 7.06
CA VAL A 73 8.12 3.05 7.47
C VAL A 73 7.98 2.81 8.97
N SER A 74 7.09 3.55 9.61
CA SER A 74 6.72 3.39 11.00
C SER A 74 5.25 3.01 11.17
N GLY A 75 4.95 2.35 12.27
CA GLY A 75 3.60 2.04 12.73
C GLY A 75 3.46 2.35 14.21
N TYR A 76 2.51 3.22 14.57
CA TYR A 76 2.32 3.71 15.94
C TYR A 76 0.83 3.66 16.30
N PRO A 77 0.37 2.65 17.07
CA PRO A 77 -1.06 2.39 17.30
C PRO A 77 -1.79 3.52 18.02
N GLU A 78 -1.07 4.33 18.79
CA GLU A 78 -1.64 5.46 19.56
C GLU A 78 -1.74 6.77 18.75
N ASN A 79 -1.18 6.83 17.54
CA ASN A 79 -1.21 8.04 16.71
C ASN A 79 -2.61 8.52 16.34
N PRO A 80 -3.58 7.65 15.97
CA PRO A 80 -4.94 8.08 15.65
C PRO A 80 -5.59 8.91 16.77
N LYS A 81 -5.33 8.58 18.05
CA LYS A 81 -5.82 9.34 19.21
C LYS A 81 -5.27 10.77 19.28
N ARG A 82 -4.17 11.04 18.56
CA ARG A 82 -3.49 12.34 18.47
C ARG A 82 -3.79 13.06 17.15
N GLY A 83 -4.71 12.54 16.33
CA GLY A 83 -4.97 13.06 14.98
C GLY A 83 -3.83 12.77 13.99
N LEU A 84 -2.95 11.81 14.29
CA LEU A 84 -1.84 11.42 13.43
C LEU A 84 -2.11 10.06 12.76
N PRO A 85 -1.53 9.78 11.57
CA PRO A 85 -1.65 8.47 10.92
C PRO A 85 -1.04 7.33 11.74
N TYR A 86 -1.66 6.15 11.70
CA TYR A 86 -1.10 4.91 12.26
C TYR A 86 0.20 4.53 11.54
N ILE A 87 0.19 4.53 10.20
CA ILE A 87 1.35 4.28 9.35
C ILE A 87 1.84 5.58 8.74
N GLY A 88 3.15 5.82 8.79
CA GLY A 88 3.82 6.92 8.09
C GLY A 88 5.21 6.50 7.63
N GLY A 89 5.83 7.28 6.74
CA GLY A 89 7.17 6.96 6.28
C GLY A 89 7.57 7.67 4.98
N LEU A 90 8.78 7.36 4.54
CA LEU A 90 9.35 7.85 3.29
C LEU A 90 9.84 6.69 2.42
N ILE A 91 9.80 6.88 1.11
CA ILE A 91 10.50 6.05 0.13
C ILE A 91 11.66 6.88 -0.42
N ILE A 92 12.85 6.29 -0.45
CA ILE A 92 14.03 6.86 -1.08
C ILE A 92 14.35 5.97 -2.29
N LEU A 93 14.47 6.58 -3.47
CA LEU A 93 14.95 5.91 -4.67
C LEU A 93 16.36 6.37 -4.99
N ASN A 94 17.17 5.46 -5.52
CA ASN A 94 18.52 5.71 -5.96
C ASN A 94 18.63 5.50 -7.47
N ASP A 95 19.56 6.20 -8.09
CA ASP A 95 20.05 5.86 -9.42
C ASP A 95 20.90 4.58 -9.31
N PRO A 96 20.55 3.49 -10.02
CA PRO A 96 21.29 2.22 -9.94
C PRO A 96 22.72 2.31 -10.48
N ASP A 97 23.01 3.24 -11.39
CA ASP A 97 24.32 3.37 -12.02
C ASP A 97 25.31 4.18 -11.16
N THR A 98 24.79 5.17 -10.42
CA THR A 98 25.62 6.08 -9.60
C THR A 98 25.51 5.84 -8.10
N GLY A 99 24.47 5.12 -7.65
CA GLY A 99 24.13 4.93 -6.25
C GLY A 99 23.57 6.18 -5.55
N LEU A 100 23.49 7.32 -6.26
CA LEU A 100 23.06 8.57 -5.67
C LEU A 100 21.54 8.60 -5.47
N PRO A 101 21.01 9.09 -4.33
CA PRO A 101 19.58 9.22 -4.11
C PRO A 101 18.96 10.21 -5.11
N CYS A 102 18.04 9.77 -5.96
CA CYS A 102 17.42 10.63 -6.97
C CYS A 102 16.06 11.18 -6.52
N CYS A 103 15.37 10.50 -5.60
CA CYS A 103 14.07 10.92 -5.09
C CYS A 103 13.85 10.54 -3.62
N VAL A 104 13.18 11.42 -2.87
CA VAL A 104 12.55 11.12 -1.57
C VAL A 104 11.07 11.46 -1.67
N MET A 105 10.19 10.53 -1.30
CA MET A 105 8.75 10.72 -1.39
C MET A 105 8.00 10.22 -0.17
N ASP A 106 6.80 10.76 0.09
CA ASP A 106 5.87 10.19 1.07
C ASP A 106 5.55 8.72 0.75
N ALA A 107 5.55 7.87 1.77
CA ALA A 107 5.28 6.44 1.62
C ALA A 107 3.83 6.04 1.94
N THR A 108 3.02 6.96 2.47
CA THR A 108 1.73 6.64 3.10
C THR A 108 0.73 6.18 2.05
N TRP A 109 0.54 6.97 1.00
CA TRP A 109 -0.38 6.65 -0.08
C TRP A 109 0.06 5.39 -0.83
N VAL A 110 1.35 5.33 -1.21
CA VAL A 110 1.93 4.16 -1.90
C VAL A 110 1.74 2.91 -1.06
N THR A 111 2.00 2.98 0.26
CA THR A 111 1.82 1.85 1.17
C THR A 111 0.36 1.41 1.24
N ALA A 112 -0.61 2.33 1.26
CA ALA A 112 -2.02 1.97 1.25
C ALA A 112 -2.39 1.23 -0.05
N LYS A 113 -2.19 1.86 -1.21
CA LYS A 113 -2.60 1.33 -2.51
C LYS A 113 -1.94 0.00 -2.87
N ARG A 114 -0.62 -0.09 -2.74
CA ARG A 114 0.11 -1.33 -3.06
C ARG A 114 -0.25 -2.49 -2.13
N THR A 115 -0.72 -2.23 -0.91
CA THR A 115 -1.12 -3.30 0.02
C THR A 115 -2.46 -3.89 -0.41
N GLY A 116 -3.45 -3.05 -0.71
CA GLY A 116 -4.73 -3.53 -1.28
C GLY A 116 -4.53 -4.24 -2.62
N ALA A 117 -3.74 -3.66 -3.52
CA ALA A 117 -3.45 -4.25 -4.82
C ALA A 117 -2.73 -5.60 -4.73
N ALA A 118 -1.81 -5.78 -3.77
CA ALA A 118 -1.15 -7.07 -3.55
C ALA A 118 -2.16 -8.15 -3.11
N SER A 119 -3.11 -7.80 -2.25
CA SER A 119 -4.19 -8.71 -1.83
C SER A 119 -5.13 -9.06 -2.98
N ALA A 120 -5.50 -8.08 -3.81
CA ALA A 120 -6.33 -8.32 -4.99
C ALA A 120 -5.61 -9.20 -6.03
N LEU A 121 -4.31 -8.96 -6.26
CA LEU A 121 -3.48 -9.81 -7.10
C LEU A 121 -3.40 -11.24 -6.55
N ALA A 122 -3.21 -11.43 -5.24
CA ALA A 122 -3.23 -12.76 -4.65
C ALA A 122 -4.60 -13.44 -4.86
N ALA A 123 -5.70 -12.70 -4.69
CA ALA A 123 -7.05 -13.20 -4.93
C ALA A 123 -7.26 -13.60 -6.39
N LYS A 124 -6.71 -12.86 -7.38
CA LYS A 124 -6.77 -13.23 -8.81
C LYS A 124 -6.33 -14.68 -9.07
N TYR A 125 -5.38 -15.18 -8.29
CA TYR A 125 -4.83 -16.53 -8.43
C TYR A 125 -5.46 -17.57 -7.48
N LEU A 126 -6.14 -17.14 -6.42
CA LEU A 126 -6.56 -18.02 -5.31
C LEU A 126 -8.07 -18.04 -5.05
N ALA A 127 -8.80 -17.01 -5.49
CA ALA A 127 -10.24 -16.86 -5.30
C ALA A 127 -10.99 -17.19 -6.60
N ARG A 128 -12.32 -17.33 -6.50
CA ARG A 128 -13.17 -17.49 -7.69
C ARG A 128 -13.41 -16.13 -8.33
N MET A 129 -13.22 -16.01 -9.64
CA MET A 129 -13.36 -14.76 -10.39
C MET A 129 -14.79 -14.20 -10.41
N ASP A 130 -15.79 -15.04 -10.12
CA ASP A 130 -17.20 -14.67 -9.98
C ASP A 130 -17.60 -14.34 -8.53
N SER A 131 -16.64 -14.12 -7.63
CA SER A 131 -16.95 -13.75 -6.24
C SER A 131 -17.58 -12.35 -6.19
N GLU A 132 -18.83 -12.29 -5.71
CA GLU A 132 -19.59 -11.02 -5.61
C GLU A 132 -19.64 -10.46 -4.18
N THR A 133 -19.12 -11.21 -3.20
CA THR A 133 -19.16 -10.86 -1.78
C THR A 133 -17.77 -10.93 -1.16
N MET A 134 -17.40 -9.93 -0.37
CA MET A 134 -16.16 -9.94 0.43
C MET A 134 -16.40 -9.59 1.90
N GLY A 135 -15.55 -10.11 2.79
CA GLY A 135 -15.55 -9.73 4.21
C GLY A 135 -14.41 -8.76 4.53
N VAL A 136 -14.66 -7.76 5.36
CA VAL A 136 -13.67 -6.80 5.85
C VAL A 136 -13.69 -6.76 7.37
N LEU A 137 -12.57 -7.15 7.98
CA LEU A 137 -12.35 -7.08 9.42
C LEU A 137 -11.33 -5.97 9.69
N GLY A 138 -11.81 -4.85 10.23
CA GLY A 138 -11.03 -3.61 10.39
C GLY A 138 -11.40 -2.57 9.32
N CYS A 139 -12.16 -1.58 9.74
CA CYS A 139 -12.76 -0.53 8.93
C CYS A 139 -11.87 0.73 8.87
N GLY A 140 -10.54 0.53 8.77
CA GLY A 140 -9.55 1.60 8.64
C GLY A 140 -9.19 1.96 7.19
N VAL A 141 -8.03 2.60 7.00
CA VAL A 141 -7.50 2.94 5.66
C VAL A 141 -7.34 1.69 4.78
N GLN A 142 -6.82 0.60 5.35
CA GLN A 142 -6.61 -0.63 4.58
C GLN A 142 -7.93 -1.26 4.16
N GLY A 143 -8.96 -1.31 5.02
CA GLY A 143 -10.28 -1.84 4.65
C GLY A 143 -10.82 -1.18 3.38
N ARG A 144 -10.78 0.16 3.31
CA ARG A 144 -11.27 0.94 2.16
C ARG A 144 -10.50 0.63 0.88
N VAL A 145 -9.17 0.67 0.95
CA VAL A 145 -8.32 0.45 -0.22
C VAL A 145 -8.37 -1.00 -0.70
N HIS A 146 -8.67 -1.96 0.18
CA HIS A 146 -8.89 -3.35 -0.24
C HIS A 146 -10.21 -3.49 -1.01
N VAL A 147 -11.27 -2.75 -0.66
CA VAL A 147 -12.50 -2.73 -1.48
C VAL A 147 -12.20 -2.21 -2.87
N GLU A 148 -11.53 -1.06 -2.97
CA GLU A 148 -11.11 -0.48 -4.25
C GLU A 148 -10.32 -1.49 -5.10
N ALA A 149 -9.31 -2.13 -4.50
CA ALA A 149 -8.46 -3.09 -5.20
C ALA A 149 -9.19 -4.39 -5.59
N MET A 150 -10.07 -4.92 -4.74
CA MET A 150 -10.84 -6.12 -5.07
C MET A 150 -11.84 -5.83 -6.19
N ARG A 151 -12.48 -4.65 -6.20
CA ARG A 151 -13.43 -4.26 -7.25
C ARG A 151 -12.80 -4.08 -8.62
N GLU A 152 -11.50 -3.82 -8.68
CA GLU A 152 -10.75 -3.77 -9.94
C GLU A 152 -10.79 -5.12 -10.68
N LEU A 153 -10.78 -6.24 -9.93
CA LEU A 153 -10.63 -7.59 -10.49
C LEU A 153 -11.87 -8.48 -10.32
N PHE A 154 -12.75 -8.15 -9.39
CA PHE A 154 -13.91 -8.96 -9.01
C PHE A 154 -15.21 -8.15 -9.05
N PRO A 155 -16.33 -8.78 -9.40
CA PRO A 155 -17.64 -8.13 -9.45
C PRO A 155 -18.25 -7.97 -8.05
N ILE A 156 -17.53 -7.37 -7.10
CA ILE A 156 -18.01 -7.20 -5.71
C ILE A 156 -19.23 -6.27 -5.69
N LYS A 157 -20.32 -6.81 -5.15
CA LYS A 157 -21.62 -6.15 -4.95
C LYS A 157 -21.96 -5.99 -3.47
N LYS A 158 -21.48 -6.90 -2.61
CA LYS A 158 -21.77 -6.91 -1.18
C LYS A 158 -20.51 -7.06 -0.33
N ILE A 159 -20.47 -6.34 0.79
CA ILE A 159 -19.40 -6.38 1.76
C ILE A 159 -19.99 -6.72 3.12
N TYR A 160 -19.36 -7.62 3.86
CA TYR A 160 -19.63 -7.79 5.29
C TYR A 160 -18.50 -7.10 6.07
N ALA A 161 -18.81 -6.00 6.75
CA ALA A 161 -17.82 -5.22 7.49
C ALA A 161 -17.95 -5.40 9.00
N TYR A 162 -16.81 -5.41 9.70
CA TYR A 162 -16.72 -5.42 11.15
C TYR A 162 -15.60 -4.52 11.63
N ASP A 163 -15.85 -3.79 12.71
CA ASP A 163 -14.84 -3.07 13.49
C ASP A 163 -15.21 -3.12 14.98
N ILE A 164 -14.20 -3.01 15.84
CA ILE A 164 -14.39 -2.89 17.29
C ILE A 164 -14.92 -1.50 17.68
N ASP A 165 -14.67 -0.49 16.84
CA ASP A 165 -15.20 0.86 16.96
C ASP A 165 -16.46 1.01 16.08
N PRO A 166 -17.66 1.10 16.69
CA PRO A 166 -18.92 1.25 15.94
C PRO A 166 -18.95 2.51 15.07
N GLU A 167 -18.25 3.58 15.47
CA GLU A 167 -18.20 4.81 14.70
C GLU A 167 -17.31 4.65 13.46
N ALA A 168 -16.20 3.92 13.57
CA ALA A 168 -15.37 3.55 12.43
C ALA A 168 -16.12 2.68 11.42
N LEU A 169 -16.91 1.71 11.91
CA LEU A 169 -17.79 0.89 11.06
C LEU A 169 -18.83 1.75 10.33
N ARG A 170 -19.53 2.65 11.04
CA ARG A 170 -20.53 3.55 10.43
C ARG A 170 -19.93 4.41 9.33
N ARG A 171 -18.81 5.10 9.61
CA ARG A 171 -18.11 5.94 8.62
C ARG A 171 -17.64 5.12 7.42
N TYR A 172 -17.14 3.91 7.67
CA TYR A 172 -16.70 3.01 6.61
C TYR A 172 -17.85 2.62 5.69
N ALA A 173 -19.00 2.22 6.23
CA ALA A 173 -20.17 1.89 5.43
C ALA A 173 -20.59 3.07 4.56
N GLU A 174 -20.82 4.25 5.15
CA GLU A 174 -21.22 5.46 4.42
C GLU A 174 -20.26 5.83 3.28
N GLU A 175 -18.95 5.79 3.54
CA GLU A 175 -17.92 6.13 2.54
C GLU A 175 -17.82 5.06 1.44
N VAL A 176 -17.85 3.79 1.80
CA VAL A 176 -17.70 2.68 0.84
C VAL A 176 -18.95 2.56 -0.03
N GLU A 177 -20.14 2.65 0.54
CA GLU A 177 -21.40 2.69 -0.22
C GLU A 177 -21.42 3.90 -1.16
N GLY A 178 -21.08 5.10 -0.64
CA GLY A 178 -21.09 6.33 -1.43
C GLY A 178 -20.04 6.35 -2.55
N GLN A 179 -18.85 5.81 -2.32
CA GLN A 179 -17.77 5.81 -3.30
C GLN A 179 -17.92 4.69 -4.34
N PHE A 180 -18.42 3.52 -3.94
CA PHE A 180 -18.35 2.32 -4.76
C PHE A 180 -19.73 1.81 -5.20
N GLY A 181 -20.82 2.21 -4.57
CA GLY A 181 -22.17 1.75 -4.91
C GLY A 181 -22.38 0.25 -4.64
N VAL A 182 -21.80 -0.24 -3.55
CA VAL A 182 -21.92 -1.63 -3.06
C VAL A 182 -22.76 -1.64 -1.78
N GLU A 183 -23.38 -2.77 -1.46
CA GLU A 183 -24.06 -3.00 -0.16
C GLU A 183 -23.01 -3.30 0.91
N VAL A 184 -23.07 -2.63 2.08
CA VAL A 184 -22.16 -2.88 3.22
C VAL A 184 -22.93 -3.32 4.48
#